data_AF-A0A9P7MUK9-F1
#
_entry.id   AF-A0A9P7MUK9-F1
#
_cell.length_a   1.000
_cell.length_b   1.000
_cell.length_c   1.000
_cell.angle_alpha   90.00
_cell.angle_beta   90.00
_cell.angle_gamma   90.00
#
_symmetry.space_group_name_H-M   'P 1'
#
loop_
_entity.id
_entity.type
_entity.pdbx_description
1 polymer ?
#
loop_
_entity_poly.entity_id
_entity_poly.type
_entity_poly.pdbx_seq_one_letter_code
_entity_poly.pdbx_strand_id
1 'polypeptide(L)'
;MLSIDWKGLALPFAYLLVLGGALMTFSTIYRKRKAAESANLAPWFPPNLQRNVYLSLLHMDPEEGDEKAPKVPDTVLKAALLRRAVEDINRLIHLKSAKQACSALLLKGSVGDDLWQRFQRAEKEIEEELRDVVTEANALAPQWGSTIFQSAHEISANTTFRARLDEIESQREAEKEWWDKRRDQISSEFMKELDEPVVKE
;
A
#
# COMPACT_ATOMS: atom_id res chain seq x y z
N MET A 1 -52.55 -21.14 -49.29
CA MET A 1 -51.10 -20.99 -49.51
C MET A 1 -50.66 -19.69 -48.85
N LEU A 2 -49.88 -19.77 -47.77
CA LEU A 2 -49.32 -18.58 -47.13
C LEU A 2 -48.14 -18.09 -47.98
N SER A 3 -48.34 -17.06 -48.77
CA SER A 3 -47.24 -16.33 -49.42
C SER A 3 -46.51 -15.52 -48.35
N ILE A 4 -45.49 -16.12 -47.75
CA ILE A 4 -44.61 -15.45 -46.79
C ILE A 4 -43.83 -14.36 -47.54
N ASP A 5 -44.01 -13.10 -47.12
CA ASP A 5 -43.20 -11.99 -47.60
C ASP A 5 -41.84 -11.99 -46.91
N TRP A 6 -40.91 -12.74 -47.49
CA TRP A 6 -39.53 -12.88 -47.02
C TRP A 6 -38.79 -11.55 -46.99
N LYS A 7 -39.16 -10.56 -47.83
CA LYS A 7 -38.52 -9.24 -47.85
C LYS A 7 -39.01 -8.38 -46.68
N GLY A 8 -40.33 -8.38 -46.44
CA GLY A 8 -40.94 -7.71 -45.29
C GLY A 8 -40.44 -8.25 -43.94
N LEU A 9 -40.09 -9.54 -43.87
CA LEU A 9 -39.50 -10.15 -42.68
C LEU A 9 -37.98 -9.90 -42.55
N ALA A 10 -37.22 -9.99 -43.65
CA ALA A 10 -35.76 -9.85 -43.62
C ALA A 10 -35.29 -8.42 -43.26
N LEU A 11 -36.00 -7.39 -43.73
CA LEU A 11 -35.67 -5.99 -43.47
C LEU A 11 -35.55 -5.61 -41.98
N PRO A 12 -36.54 -5.91 -41.11
CA PRO A 12 -36.45 -5.60 -39.68
C PRO A 12 -35.36 -6.41 -38.96
N PHE A 13 -35.12 -7.67 -39.33
CA PHE A 13 -34.00 -8.44 -38.77
C PHE A 13 -32.64 -7.90 -39.21
N ALA A 14 -32.50 -7.51 -40.47
CA ALA A 14 -31.27 -6.87 -40.96
C ALA A 14 -31.01 -5.54 -40.24
N TYR A 15 -32.05 -4.72 -40.00
CA TYR A 15 -31.95 -3.49 -39.22
C TYR A 15 -31.47 -3.77 -37.78
N LEU A 16 -32.05 -4.76 -37.10
CA LEU A 16 -31.64 -5.14 -35.75
C LEU A 16 -30.21 -5.69 -35.70
N LEU A 17 -29.77 -6.45 -36.71
CA LEU A 17 -28.41 -6.96 -36.81
C LEU A 17 -27.39 -5.83 -37.01
N VAL A 18 -27.68 -4.88 -37.90
CA VAL A 18 -26.81 -3.72 -38.13
C VAL A 18 -26.76 -2.82 -36.89
N LEU A 19 -27.92 -2.54 -36.28
CA LEU A 19 -27.99 -1.74 -35.06
C LEU A 19 -27.28 -2.42 -33.89
N GLY A 20 -27.51 -3.72 -33.69
CA GLY A 20 -26.87 -4.52 -32.65
C GLY A 20 -25.36 -4.61 -32.87
N GLY A 21 -24.91 -4.80 -34.11
CA GLY A 21 -23.50 -4.79 -34.47
C GLY A 21 -22.84 -3.43 -34.23
N ALA A 22 -23.49 -2.33 -34.61
CA ALA A 22 -23.01 -0.98 -34.34
C ALA A 22 -22.92 -0.69 -32.83
N LEU A 23 -23.90 -1.14 -32.05
CA LEU A 23 -23.91 -0.97 -30.60
C LEU A 23 -22.85 -1.84 -29.90
N MET A 24 -22.67 -3.09 -30.33
CA MET A 24 -21.62 -3.97 -29.81
C MET A 24 -20.22 -3.45 -30.13
N THR A 25 -19.98 -3.02 -31.37
CA THR A 25 -18.68 -2.45 -31.77
C THR A 25 -18.38 -1.18 -30.99
N PHE A 26 -19.36 -0.27 -30.84
CA PHE A 26 -19.18 0.92 -29.99
C PHE A 26 -18.92 0.57 -28.53
N SER A 27 -19.72 -0.33 -27.94
CA SER A 27 -19.58 -0.74 -26.53
C SER A 27 -18.21 -1.38 -26.25
N THR A 28 -17.75 -2.26 -27.14
CA THR A 28 -16.45 -2.92 -26.99
C THR A 28 -15.30 -1.93 -27.14
N ILE A 29 -15.33 -1.04 -28.13
CA ILE A 29 -14.29 -0.02 -28.32
C ILE A 29 -14.26 0.97 -27.16
N TYR A 30 -15.43 1.46 -26.73
CA TYR A 30 -15.53 2.40 -25.60
C TYR A 30 -15.02 1.78 -24.30
N ARG A 31 -15.42 0.54 -23.98
CA ARG A 31 -14.91 -0.17 -22.80
C ARG A 31 -13.42 -0.43 -22.87
N LYS A 32 -12.89 -0.81 -24.05
CA LYS A 32 -11.45 -0.99 -24.25
C LYS A 32 -10.68 0.32 -24.05
N ARG A 33 -11.18 1.44 -24.58
CA ARG A 33 -10.57 2.76 -24.38
C ARG A 33 -10.57 3.17 -22.90
N LYS A 34 -11.72 3.04 -22.22
CA LYS A 34 -11.85 3.35 -20.79
C LYS A 34 -10.93 2.46 -19.94
N ALA A 35 -10.82 1.18 -20.27
CA ALA A 35 -9.89 0.26 -19.61
C ALA A 35 -8.43 0.69 -19.82
N ALA A 36 -8.03 1.02 -21.04
CA ALA A 36 -6.67 1.49 -21.36
C ALA A 36 -6.32 2.80 -20.65
N GLU A 37 -7.26 3.75 -20.58
CA GLU A 37 -7.09 5.02 -19.86
C GLU A 37 -6.88 4.77 -18.36
N SER A 38 -7.71 3.91 -17.77
CA SER A 38 -7.52 3.53 -16.37
C SER A 38 -6.19 2.78 -16.16
N ALA A 39 -5.75 1.92 -17.08
CA ALA A 39 -4.50 1.17 -16.95
C ALA A 39 -3.25 2.06 -16.98
N ASN A 40 -3.31 3.23 -17.62
CA ASN A 40 -2.21 4.21 -17.67
C ASN A 40 -2.07 5.06 -16.41
N LEU A 41 -2.98 4.91 -15.44
CA LEU A 41 -2.89 5.64 -14.18
C LEU A 41 -1.71 5.14 -13.35
N ALA A 42 -0.97 6.08 -12.77
CA ALA A 42 0.17 5.75 -11.94
C ALA A 42 -0.27 4.90 -10.72
N PRO A 43 0.53 3.89 -10.34
CA PRO A 43 0.24 3.05 -9.19
C PRO A 43 0.19 3.86 -7.90
N TRP A 44 -0.65 3.45 -6.96
CA TRP A 44 -0.81 4.14 -5.67
C TRP A 44 0.43 4.00 -4.78
N PHE A 45 1.01 2.79 -4.74
CA PHE A 45 2.21 2.50 -3.98
C PHE A 45 3.42 2.35 -4.91
N PRO A 46 4.63 2.66 -4.42
CA PRO A 46 5.85 2.30 -5.12
C PRO A 46 5.99 0.77 -5.24
N PRO A 47 6.86 0.29 -6.15
CA PRO A 47 7.18 -1.13 -6.27
C PRO A 47 7.52 -1.77 -4.91
N ASN A 48 7.03 -3.00 -4.67
CA ASN A 48 7.27 -3.70 -3.42
C ASN A 48 8.66 -4.34 -3.41
N LEU A 49 9.59 -3.74 -2.67
CA LEU A 49 10.97 -4.21 -2.56
C LEU A 49 11.04 -5.62 -1.94
N GLN A 50 10.32 -5.86 -0.86
CA GLN A 50 10.35 -7.11 -0.11
C GLN A 50 9.83 -8.27 -0.96
N ARG A 51 8.77 -8.02 -1.74
CA ARG A 51 8.27 -8.95 -2.77
C ARG A 51 9.34 -9.26 -3.81
N ASN A 52 10.00 -8.23 -4.35
CA ASN A 52 11.03 -8.41 -5.37
C ASN A 52 12.22 -9.20 -4.84
N VAL A 53 12.66 -8.93 -3.60
CA VAL A 53 13.72 -9.70 -2.93
C VAL A 53 13.32 -11.16 -2.78
N TYR A 54 12.11 -11.43 -2.28
CA TYR A 54 11.61 -12.81 -2.14
C TYR A 54 11.56 -13.56 -3.48
N LEU A 55 11.01 -12.93 -4.52
CA LEU A 55 10.96 -13.55 -5.85
C LEU A 55 12.34 -13.73 -6.47
N SER A 56 13.27 -12.81 -6.22
CA SER A 56 14.66 -12.94 -6.68
C SER A 56 15.36 -14.11 -5.98
N LEU A 57 15.09 -14.33 -4.69
CA LEU A 57 15.60 -15.49 -3.96
C LEU A 57 15.02 -16.81 -4.48
N LEU A 58 13.77 -16.80 -4.98
CA LEU A 58 13.14 -17.99 -5.56
C LEU A 58 13.69 -18.32 -6.96
N HIS A 59 14.03 -17.30 -7.74
CA HIS A 59 14.52 -17.42 -9.13
C HIS A 59 16.01 -17.08 -9.24
N MET A 60 16.80 -17.45 -8.23
CA MET A 60 18.22 -17.11 -8.22
C MET A 60 18.93 -17.88 -9.35
N ASP A 61 19.51 -17.13 -10.30
CA ASP A 61 20.26 -17.72 -11.41
C ASP A 61 21.57 -18.35 -10.90
N PRO A 62 22.06 -19.43 -11.55
CA PRO A 62 23.40 -19.94 -11.26
C PRO A 62 24.46 -18.85 -11.48
N GLU A 63 25.39 -18.70 -10.53
CA GLU A 63 26.54 -17.81 -10.72
C GLU A 63 27.41 -18.29 -11.90
N GLU A 64 28.06 -17.36 -12.60
CA GLU A 64 28.92 -17.66 -13.75
C GLU A 64 30.01 -18.68 -13.40
N GLY A 65 29.76 -19.96 -13.70
CA GLY A 65 30.69 -21.07 -13.43
C GLY A 65 30.05 -22.32 -12.83
N ASP A 66 28.86 -22.23 -12.24
CA ASP A 66 28.15 -23.37 -11.64
C ASP A 66 26.95 -23.82 -12.50
N GLU A 67 26.82 -25.12 -12.78
CA GLU A 67 25.68 -25.67 -13.54
C GLU A 67 24.36 -25.66 -12.74
N LYS A 68 24.39 -25.35 -11.44
CA LYS A 68 23.24 -25.44 -10.54
C LYS A 68 23.06 -24.15 -9.76
N ALA A 69 21.83 -23.64 -9.73
CA ALA A 69 21.46 -22.51 -8.89
C ALA A 69 21.83 -22.76 -7.41
N PRO A 70 22.34 -21.75 -6.70
CA PRO A 70 22.65 -21.87 -5.28
C PRO A 70 21.38 -22.21 -4.50
N LYS A 71 21.40 -23.30 -3.72
CA LYS A 71 20.22 -23.73 -2.95
C LYS A 71 20.02 -22.81 -1.76
N VAL A 72 19.12 -21.83 -1.89
CA VAL A 72 18.72 -20.95 -0.78
C VAL A 72 18.07 -21.78 0.33
N PRO A 73 18.48 -21.61 1.60
CA PRO A 73 17.85 -22.33 2.71
C PRO A 73 16.39 -21.91 2.92
N ASP A 74 15.53 -22.89 3.22
CA ASP A 74 14.10 -22.67 3.46
C ASP A 74 13.82 -21.67 4.60
N THR A 75 14.72 -21.58 5.59
CA THR A 75 14.62 -20.59 6.68
C THR A 75 14.74 -19.16 6.17
N VAL A 76 15.59 -18.92 5.17
CA VAL A 76 15.77 -17.61 4.55
C VAL A 76 14.53 -17.25 3.72
N LEU A 77 13.98 -18.20 2.97
CA LEU A 77 12.75 -17.99 2.20
C LEU A 77 11.55 -17.68 3.12
N LYS A 78 11.40 -18.39 4.23
CA LYS A 78 10.37 -18.11 5.24
C LYS A 78 10.54 -16.74 5.88
N ALA A 79 11.77 -16.33 6.20
CA ALA A 79 12.05 -15.00 6.72
C ALA A 79 11.75 -13.90 5.70
N ALA A 80 12.12 -14.10 4.43
CA ALA A 80 11.84 -13.17 3.35
C ALA A 80 10.32 -13.02 3.10
N LEU A 81 9.57 -14.13 3.09
CA LEU A 81 8.11 -14.08 2.97
C LEU A 81 7.47 -13.35 4.16
N LEU A 82 7.97 -13.57 5.38
CA LEU A 82 7.49 -12.84 6.56
C LEU A 82 7.75 -11.33 6.44
N ARG A 83 8.92 -10.92 5.91
CA ARG A 83 9.21 -9.50 5.65
C ARG A 83 8.30 -8.89 4.58
N ARG A 84 7.96 -9.66 3.53
CA ARG A 84 6.94 -9.27 2.52
C ARG A 84 5.58 -9.06 3.21
N ALA A 85 5.13 -10.02 4.01
CA ALA A 85 3.87 -9.93 4.74
C ALA A 85 3.79 -8.70 5.69
N VAL A 86 4.90 -8.34 6.33
CA VAL A 86 4.98 -7.12 7.17
C VAL A 86 4.77 -5.86 6.36
N GLU A 87 5.40 -5.76 5.18
CA GLU A 87 5.20 -4.62 4.27
C GLU A 87 3.76 -4.55 3.76
N ASP A 88 3.15 -5.68 3.42
CA ASP A 88 1.75 -5.73 2.96
C ASP A 88 0.78 -5.28 4.07
N ILE A 89 1.04 -5.62 5.34
CA ILE A 89 0.28 -5.11 6.48
C ILE A 89 0.43 -3.60 6.63
N ASN A 90 1.64 -3.05 6.47
CA ASN A 90 1.86 -1.61 6.52
C ASN A 90 1.06 -0.88 5.43
N ARG A 91 1.09 -1.40 4.20
CA ARG A 91 0.32 -0.88 3.05
C ARG A 91 -1.18 -0.98 3.29
N LEU A 92 -1.66 -2.09 3.85
CA LEU A 92 -3.07 -2.28 4.21
C LEU A 92 -3.53 -1.27 5.25
N ILE A 93 -2.76 -1.06 6.32
CA ILE A 93 -3.07 -0.06 7.35
C ILE A 93 -3.12 1.35 6.74
N HIS A 94 -2.16 1.67 5.87
CA HIS A 94 -2.15 2.94 5.13
C HIS A 94 -3.39 3.11 4.24
N LEU A 95 -3.79 2.08 3.48
CA LEU A 95 -5.02 2.13 2.67
C LEU A 95 -6.27 2.31 3.52
N LYS A 96 -6.39 1.62 4.67
CA LYS A 96 -7.54 1.77 5.56
C LYS A 96 -7.67 3.19 6.10
N SER A 97 -6.56 3.80 6.52
CA SER A 97 -6.50 5.20 6.93
C SER A 97 -6.88 6.13 5.78
N ALA A 98 -6.29 5.94 4.59
CA ALA A 98 -6.54 6.77 3.42
C ALA A 98 -7.99 6.67 2.94
N LYS A 99 -8.64 5.50 3.03
CA LYS A 99 -10.04 5.27 2.60
C LYS A 99 -10.99 6.27 3.24
N GLN A 100 -10.89 6.43 4.56
CA GLN A 100 -11.75 7.32 5.33
C GLN A 100 -11.56 8.79 4.90
N ALA A 101 -10.30 9.23 4.77
CA ALA A 101 -9.98 10.59 4.34
C ALA A 101 -10.41 10.87 2.90
N CYS A 102 -10.07 9.99 1.96
CA CYS A 102 -10.39 10.12 0.54
C CYS A 102 -11.90 10.12 0.28
N SER A 103 -12.66 9.28 0.99
CA SER A 103 -14.13 9.24 0.85
C SER A 103 -14.76 10.57 1.22
N ALA A 104 -14.32 11.17 2.33
CA ALA A 104 -14.79 12.48 2.78
C ALA A 104 -14.40 13.62 1.82
N LEU A 105 -13.20 13.57 1.23
CA LEU A 105 -12.74 14.57 0.26
C LEU A 105 -13.43 14.47 -1.09
N LEU A 106 -13.78 13.24 -1.52
CA LEU A 106 -14.54 12.99 -2.74
C LEU A 106 -15.96 13.56 -2.65
N LEU A 107 -16.65 13.36 -1.53
CA LEU A 107 -17.97 13.95 -1.25
C LEU A 107 -17.97 15.48 -1.33
N LYS A 108 -16.85 16.12 -0.98
CA LYS A 108 -16.66 17.58 -1.06
C LYS A 108 -16.28 18.06 -2.46
N GLY A 109 -16.06 17.17 -3.43
CA GLY A 109 -15.58 17.51 -4.78
C GLY A 109 -14.14 18.03 -4.83
N SER A 110 -13.39 17.92 -3.72
CA SER A 110 -12.01 18.41 -3.60
C SER A 110 -10.95 17.46 -4.20
N VAL A 111 -11.36 16.24 -4.54
CA VAL A 111 -10.52 15.18 -5.11
C VAL A 111 -11.18 14.68 -6.39
N GLY A 112 -10.37 14.45 -7.43
CA GLY A 112 -10.85 13.93 -8.72
C GLY A 112 -11.22 12.45 -8.67
N ASP A 113 -12.13 12.04 -9.57
CA ASP A 113 -12.57 10.64 -9.74
C ASP A 113 -11.38 9.71 -10.09
N ASP A 114 -10.38 10.24 -10.79
CA ASP A 114 -9.15 9.51 -11.12
C ASP A 114 -8.42 8.98 -9.88
N LEU A 115 -8.26 9.81 -8.84
CA LEU A 115 -7.61 9.41 -7.60
C LEU A 115 -8.40 8.30 -6.90
N TRP A 116 -9.72 8.41 -6.93
CA TRP A 116 -10.59 7.40 -6.35
C TRP A 116 -10.49 6.06 -7.08
N GLN A 117 -10.44 6.08 -8.42
CA GLN A 117 -10.20 4.89 -9.23
C GLN A 117 -8.84 4.24 -8.93
N ARG A 118 -7.77 5.04 -8.77
CA ARG A 118 -6.45 4.55 -8.36
C ARG A 118 -6.48 3.90 -6.98
N PHE A 119 -7.18 4.53 -6.03
CA PHE A 119 -7.35 3.99 -4.68
C PHE A 119 -8.08 2.64 -4.69
N GLN A 120 -9.19 2.53 -5.42
CA GLN A 120 -9.94 1.27 -5.54
C GLN A 120 -9.14 0.16 -6.22
N ARG A 121 -8.28 0.50 -7.18
CA ARG A 121 -7.34 -0.45 -7.78
C ARG A 121 -6.33 -0.95 -6.75
N ALA A 122 -5.70 -0.04 -6.02
CA ALA A 122 -4.72 -0.38 -5.00
C ALA A 122 -5.31 -1.27 -3.90
N GLU A 123 -6.58 -1.05 -3.52
CA GLU A 123 -7.29 -1.92 -2.58
C GLU A 123 -7.39 -3.36 -3.11
N LYS A 124 -7.76 -3.54 -4.38
CA LYS A 124 -7.84 -4.87 -5.01
C LYS A 124 -6.46 -5.52 -5.16
N GLU A 125 -5.46 -4.77 -5.61
CA GLU A 125 -4.09 -5.26 -5.77
C GLU A 125 -3.51 -5.75 -4.43
N ILE A 126 -3.76 -5.03 -3.33
CA ILE A 126 -3.32 -5.46 -1.99
C ILE A 126 -4.13 -6.68 -1.53
N GLU A 127 -5.44 -6.75 -1.77
CA GLU A 127 -6.20 -7.96 -1.43
C GLU A 127 -5.71 -9.21 -2.19
N GLU A 128 -5.34 -9.07 -3.46
CA GLU A 128 -4.74 -10.15 -4.26
C GLU A 128 -3.37 -10.54 -3.71
N GLU A 129 -2.50 -9.57 -3.44
CA GLU A 129 -1.17 -9.80 -2.85
C GLU A 129 -1.27 -10.52 -1.49
N LEU A 130 -2.23 -10.15 -0.64
CA LEU A 130 -2.46 -10.83 0.65
C LEU A 130 -2.91 -12.29 0.46
N ARG A 131 -3.75 -12.59 -0.54
CA ARG A 131 -4.18 -13.96 -0.87
C ARG A 131 -3.01 -14.79 -1.41
N ASP A 132 -2.16 -14.19 -2.23
CA ASP A 132 -0.97 -14.84 -2.76
C ASP A 132 0.00 -15.21 -1.64
N VAL A 133 0.28 -14.28 -0.72
CA VAL A 133 1.13 -14.54 0.46
C VAL A 133 0.59 -15.68 1.34
N VAL A 134 -0.72 -15.78 1.54
CA VAL A 134 -1.33 -16.90 2.30
C VAL A 134 -1.12 -18.23 1.57
N THR A 135 -1.28 -18.23 0.26
CA THR A 135 -1.11 -19.42 -0.58
C THR A 135 0.34 -19.88 -0.55
N GLU A 136 1.29 -18.96 -0.71
CA GLU A 136 2.73 -19.23 -0.62
C GLU A 136 3.15 -19.68 0.78
N ALA A 137 2.62 -19.06 1.84
CA ALA A 137 2.89 -19.47 3.21
C ALA A 137 2.45 -20.92 3.47
N ASN A 138 1.26 -21.29 3.00
CA ASN A 138 0.77 -22.67 3.11
C ASN A 138 1.59 -23.66 2.28
N ALA A 139 2.18 -23.23 1.15
CA ALA A 139 3.09 -24.04 0.36
C ALA A 139 4.43 -24.29 1.08
N LEU A 140 4.94 -23.31 1.83
CA LEU A 140 6.18 -23.44 2.61
C LEU A 140 6.00 -24.17 3.95
N ALA A 141 4.82 -24.06 4.57
CA ALA A 141 4.49 -24.76 5.80
C ALA A 141 2.95 -24.92 5.94
N PRO A 142 2.44 -26.14 6.15
CA PRO A 142 1.01 -26.36 6.34
C PRO A 142 0.43 -25.51 7.48
N GLN A 143 -0.73 -24.91 7.25
CA GLN A 143 -1.43 -24.01 8.18
C GLN A 143 -0.70 -22.70 8.54
N TRP A 144 0.43 -22.38 7.93
CA TRP A 144 1.12 -21.13 8.25
C TRP A 144 0.38 -19.89 7.71
N GLY A 145 -0.39 -20.03 6.63
CA GLY A 145 -1.14 -18.92 6.03
C GLY A 145 -2.18 -18.28 6.97
N SER A 146 -2.68 -19.01 7.98
CA SER A 146 -3.63 -18.44 8.95
C SER A 146 -2.96 -17.58 10.03
N THR A 147 -1.67 -17.80 10.31
CA THR A 147 -0.93 -17.16 11.42
C THR A 147 0.12 -16.17 10.95
N ILE A 148 0.55 -16.23 9.69
CA ILE A 148 1.59 -15.36 9.12
C ILE A 148 1.25 -13.88 9.29
N PHE A 149 0.01 -13.46 9.01
CA PHE A 149 -0.39 -12.06 9.13
C PHE A 149 -0.60 -11.59 10.56
N GLN A 150 -0.94 -12.50 11.49
CA GLN A 150 -0.96 -12.17 12.92
C GLN A 150 0.46 -11.83 13.38
N SER A 151 1.42 -12.68 13.02
CA SER A 151 2.85 -12.46 13.33
C SER A 151 3.38 -11.19 12.66
N ALA A 152 3.04 -10.96 11.39
CA ALA A 152 3.46 -9.78 10.65
C ALA A 152 2.91 -8.47 11.26
N HIS A 153 1.66 -8.49 11.74
CA HIS A 153 1.05 -7.36 12.43
C HIS A 153 1.79 -7.02 13.73
N GLU A 154 2.06 -8.02 14.57
CA GLU A 154 2.81 -7.84 15.81
C GLU A 154 4.24 -7.32 15.55
N ILE A 155 4.92 -7.82 14.52
CA ILE A 155 6.25 -7.35 14.12
C ILE A 155 6.19 -5.87 13.67
N SER A 156 5.21 -5.50 12.85
CA SER A 156 5.03 -4.11 12.40
C SER A 156 4.78 -3.17 13.59
N ALA A 157 3.87 -3.55 14.49
CA ALA A 157 3.53 -2.79 15.68
C ALA A 157 4.75 -2.64 16.62
N ASN A 158 5.48 -3.74 16.88
CA ASN A 158 6.67 -3.71 17.72
C ASN A 158 7.79 -2.85 17.11
N THR A 159 8.01 -2.96 15.80
CA THR A 159 9.04 -2.17 15.08
C THR A 159 8.72 -0.67 15.18
N THR A 160 7.46 -0.30 14.94
CA THR A 160 7.00 1.09 15.05
C THR A 160 7.13 1.61 16.49
N PHE A 161 6.79 0.78 17.47
CA PHE A 161 6.91 1.14 18.88
C PHE A 161 8.37 1.38 19.29
N ARG A 162 9.28 0.47 18.92
CA ARG A 162 10.71 0.63 19.19
C ARG A 162 11.28 1.87 18.53
N ALA A 163 10.95 2.13 17.27
CA ALA A 163 11.41 3.33 16.56
C ALA A 163 11.01 4.63 17.28
N ARG A 164 9.80 4.67 17.87
CA ARG A 164 9.35 5.83 18.67
C ARG A 164 10.09 5.95 19.99
N LEU A 165 10.39 4.83 20.65
CA LEU A 165 11.21 4.85 21.87
C LEU A 165 12.62 5.36 21.57
N ASP A 166 13.24 4.85 20.49
CA ASP A 166 14.57 5.28 20.06
C ASP A 166 14.58 6.79 19.72
N GLU A 167 13.52 7.30 19.08
CA GLU A 167 13.36 8.73 18.80
C GLU A 167 13.31 9.56 20.10
N ILE A 168 12.51 9.14 21.08
CA ILE A 168 12.41 9.83 22.38
C ILE A 168 13.75 9.76 23.13
N GLU A 169 14.41 8.61 23.14
CA GLU A 169 15.72 8.44 23.78
C GLU A 169 16.79 9.31 23.13
N SER A 170 16.72 9.51 21.81
CA SER A 170 17.66 10.38 21.08
C SER A 170 17.53 11.86 21.45
N GLN A 171 16.35 12.31 21.88
CA GLN A 171 16.09 13.70 22.29
C GLN A 171 16.63 14.01 23.70
N ARG A 172 16.85 12.98 24.51
CA ARG A 172 17.22 13.11 25.93
C ARG A 172 18.44 14.01 26.19
N GLU A 173 19.52 13.85 25.42
CA GLU A 173 20.73 14.66 25.65
C GLU A 173 20.51 16.13 25.30
N ALA A 174 19.81 16.40 24.19
CA ALA A 174 19.48 17.76 23.78
C ALA A 174 18.57 18.45 24.80
N GLU A 175 17.55 17.73 25.32
CA GLU A 175 16.68 18.24 26.37
C GLU A 175 17.44 18.50 27.68
N LYS A 176 18.40 17.64 28.02
CA LYS A 176 19.24 17.81 29.20
C LYS A 176 20.15 19.04 29.08
N GLU A 177 20.82 19.22 27.96
CA GLU A 177 21.64 20.40 27.70
C GLU A 177 20.82 21.69 27.72
N TRP A 178 19.62 21.66 27.13
CA TRP A 178 18.69 22.78 27.17
C TRP A 178 18.24 23.10 28.61
N TRP A 179 17.90 22.07 29.39
CA TRP A 179 17.48 22.22 30.78
C TRP A 179 18.59 22.77 31.67
N ASP A 180 19.83 22.31 31.50
CA ASP A 180 20.98 22.79 32.26
C ASP A 180 21.22 24.29 32.00
N LYS A 181 21.19 24.72 30.72
CA LYS A 181 21.28 26.15 30.37
C LYS A 181 20.14 26.97 30.96
N ARG A 182 18.91 26.44 30.93
CA ARG A 182 17.74 27.13 31.48
C ARG A 182 17.84 27.28 33.00
N ARG A 183 18.32 26.24 33.69
CA ARG A 183 18.54 26.23 35.14
C ARG A 183 19.61 27.24 35.56
N ASP A 184 20.72 27.32 34.84
CA ASP A 184 21.78 28.29 35.10
C ASP A 184 21.27 29.74 34.92
N GLN A 185 20.47 29.99 33.88
CA GLN A 185 19.82 31.29 33.68
C GLN A 185 18.92 31.67 34.85
N ILE A 186 18.03 30.75 35.29
CA ILE A 186 17.13 30.98 36.42
C ILE A 186 17.92 31.28 37.70
N SER A 187 18.99 30.52 37.97
CA SER A 187 19.85 30.77 39.12
C SER A 187 20.51 32.14 39.06
N SER A 188 20.94 32.57 37.87
CA SER A 188 21.57 33.88 37.69
C SER A 188 20.59 35.05 37.83
N GLU A 189 19.34 34.86 37.39
CA GLU A 189 18.26 35.85 37.50
C GLU A 189 17.84 36.04 38.97
N PHE A 190 17.66 34.94 39.70
CA PHE A 190 17.34 34.98 41.13
C PHE A 190 18.41 35.69 41.98
N MET A 191 19.70 35.44 41.69
CA MET A 191 20.80 36.14 42.39
C MET A 191 20.80 37.65 42.11
N LYS A 192 20.42 38.07 40.90
CA LYS A 192 20.26 39.51 40.60
C LYS A 192 19.12 40.14 41.38
N GLU A 193 17.98 39.46 41.51
CA GLU A 193 16.84 39.95 42.30
C GLU A 193 17.17 40.13 43.79
N LEU A 194 18.05 39.28 44.35
CA LEU A 194 18.53 39.41 45.73
C LEU A 194 19.45 40.61 45.95
N ASP A 195 20.26 40.96 44.94
CA ASP A 195 21.20 42.08 44.98
C ASP A 195 20.52 43.43 44.67
N GLU A 196 19.32 43.42 44.07
CA GLU A 196 18.53 44.63 43.88
C GLU A 196 17.96 45.13 45.22
N PRO A 197 18.25 46.39 45.61
CA PRO A 197 17.71 46.92 46.85
C PRO A 197 16.19 47.00 46.75
N VAL A 198 15.48 46.45 47.74
CA VAL A 198 14.02 46.60 47.87
C VAL A 198 13.69 48.08 47.84
N VAL A 199 13.14 48.55 46.72
CA VAL A 199 12.65 49.91 46.58
C VAL A 199 11.49 50.04 47.56
N LYS A 200 11.76 50.61 48.74
CA LYS A 200 10.74 50.96 49.71
C LYS A 200 10.02 52.20 49.17
N GLU A 201 8.72 52.05 48.90
CA GLU A 201 7.78 53.16 48.70
C GLU A 201 7.76 54.12 49.90
#